data_AF-A0A257Y1D8-F1
#
_entry.id   AF-A0A257Y1D8-F1
#
_cell.length_a   1.000
_cell.length_b   1.000
_cell.length_c   1.000
_cell.angle_alpha   90.00
_cell.angle_beta   90.00
_cell.angle_gamma   90.00
#
_symmetry.space_group_name_H-M   'P 1'
#
loop_
_entity.id
_entity.type
_entity.pdbx_description
1 polymer ?
#
loop_
_entity_poly.entity_id
_entity_poly.type
_entity_poly.pdbx_seq_one_letter_code
_entity_poly.pdbx_strand_id
1 'polypeptide(L)'
;MTRFTLDMRSTISAAVRTTVNMQSLRGNLMNERQKFTRRVFETALFFRDMYEEGNDGNTNAIKILKPTPSVENTAVRKFVLGELYEAQKLNLTDAAIQLAIWANEQEQMQYDLERIEADLRALCLVHERNIQKINGQTEQVIQRSFLRAARYIEMEGTFSHSRAVEIFVPDEFVPRGLGKNGPGHREHVVPCVYLREKCLDLFAGDATVEQVAQFLRRYVVIVDITKDEQGCLDRSIANGGKGLKNSMPPDWKLDTGCIFQRLHDANIAFEPPKEFPNCTH
;
A
#
# COMPACT_ATOMS: atom_id res chain seq x y z
N MET A 1 -23.61 55.09 -3.95
CA MET A 1 -23.37 54.00 -2.98
C MET A 1 -23.60 52.68 -3.70
N THR A 2 -22.54 52.06 -4.22
CA THR A 2 -22.63 50.81 -4.98
C THR A 2 -21.57 49.87 -4.42
N ARG A 3 -22.00 48.82 -3.70
CA ARG A 3 -21.10 47.84 -3.06
C ARG A 3 -20.78 46.73 -4.05
N PHE A 4 -19.50 46.59 -4.37
CA PHE A 4 -18.90 45.40 -4.95
C PHE A 4 -18.74 44.35 -3.84
N THR A 5 -19.39 43.20 -3.99
CA THR A 5 -19.10 41.98 -3.22
C THR A 5 -18.32 41.04 -4.13
N LEU A 6 -17.00 40.97 -3.94
CA LEU A 6 -16.12 39.98 -4.56
C LEU A 6 -16.36 38.62 -3.89
N ASP A 7 -16.74 37.64 -4.71
CA ASP A 7 -16.99 36.26 -4.32
C ASP A 7 -15.67 35.54 -4.00
N MET A 8 -15.35 35.44 -2.69
CA MET A 8 -14.18 34.73 -2.16
C MET A 8 -14.29 33.20 -2.25
N ARG A 9 -15.41 32.62 -2.73
CA ARG A 9 -15.56 31.14 -2.81
C ARG A 9 -14.93 30.53 -4.07
N SER A 10 -14.60 31.35 -5.06
CA SER A 10 -13.95 30.90 -6.31
C SER A 10 -12.45 30.63 -6.15
N THR A 11 -11.75 31.36 -5.27
CA THR A 11 -10.28 31.34 -5.20
C THR A 11 -9.72 30.17 -4.38
N ILE A 12 -10.48 29.64 -3.42
CA ILE A 12 -10.05 28.51 -2.57
C ILE A 12 -10.06 27.18 -3.36
N SER A 13 -10.97 27.02 -4.32
CA SER A 13 -11.07 25.80 -5.17
C SER A 13 -9.90 25.67 -6.16
N ALA A 14 -9.37 26.79 -6.65
CA ALA A 14 -8.20 26.80 -7.53
C ALA A 14 -6.89 26.54 -6.77
N ALA A 15 -6.74 27.09 -5.56
CA ALA A 15 -5.56 26.87 -4.72
C ALA A 15 -5.42 25.39 -4.30
N VAL A 16 -6.53 24.74 -3.91
CA VAL A 16 -6.54 23.31 -3.54
C VAL A 16 -6.21 22.41 -4.74
N ARG A 17 -6.64 22.76 -5.96
CA ARG A 17 -6.22 22.03 -7.19
C ARG A 17 -4.75 22.25 -7.57
N THR A 18 -4.13 23.33 -7.12
CA THR A 18 -2.74 23.67 -7.47
C THR A 18 -1.73 22.99 -6.53
N THR A 19 -2.08 22.79 -5.26
CA THR A 19 -1.25 22.03 -4.29
C THR A 19 -1.33 20.51 -4.46
N VAL A 20 -2.47 19.97 -4.89
CA VAL A 20 -2.59 18.54 -5.30
C VAL A 20 -1.60 18.22 -6.44
N ASN A 21 -1.18 19.22 -7.19
CA ASN A 21 -0.25 19.07 -8.31
C ASN A 21 1.22 18.88 -7.87
N MET A 22 1.65 19.27 -6.66
CA MET A 22 3.11 19.30 -6.36
C MET A 22 3.72 18.01 -5.81
N GLN A 23 2.94 17.11 -5.19
CA GLN A 23 3.46 15.86 -4.62
C GLN A 23 2.93 14.59 -5.30
N SER A 24 1.77 14.66 -5.97
CA SER A 24 1.39 13.72 -7.05
C SER A 24 2.44 13.70 -8.19
N LEU A 25 3.29 14.72 -8.25
CA LEU A 25 4.44 14.80 -9.14
C LEU A 25 5.67 14.03 -8.63
N ARG A 26 5.80 13.57 -7.38
CA ARG A 26 7.03 12.89 -6.93
C ARG A 26 7.28 11.54 -7.62
N GLY A 27 6.24 10.71 -7.81
CA GLY A 27 6.34 9.50 -8.65
C GLY A 27 6.48 9.80 -10.15
N ASN A 28 5.98 10.96 -10.59
CA ASN A 28 5.95 11.40 -12.00
C ASN A 28 7.18 12.23 -12.42
N LEU A 29 7.97 12.73 -11.48
CA LEU A 29 9.19 13.54 -11.70
C LEU A 29 10.48 12.73 -11.53
N MET A 30 10.40 11.50 -11.03
CA MET A 30 11.58 10.64 -11.00
C MET A 30 11.99 10.30 -12.42
N ASN A 31 13.25 10.53 -12.75
CA ASN A 31 13.81 9.98 -13.97
C ASN A 31 13.93 8.44 -13.87
N GLU A 32 14.10 7.76 -14.99
CA GLU A 32 14.13 6.29 -15.04
C GLU A 32 15.20 5.68 -14.13
N ARG A 33 16.38 6.34 -14.01
CA ARG A 33 17.43 5.93 -13.06
C ARG A 33 16.93 5.99 -11.61
N GLN A 34 16.28 7.08 -11.20
CA GLN A 34 15.72 7.21 -9.85
C GLN A 34 14.63 6.17 -9.56
N LYS A 35 13.75 5.90 -10.53
CA LYS A 35 12.74 4.83 -10.42
C LYS A 35 13.41 3.47 -10.25
N PHE A 36 14.42 3.17 -11.07
CA PHE A 36 15.22 1.96 -10.98
C PHE A 36 15.88 1.82 -9.60
N THR A 37 16.60 2.84 -9.15
CA THR A 37 17.25 2.88 -7.83
C THR A 37 16.25 2.66 -6.70
N ARG A 38 15.09 3.31 -6.75
CA ARG A 38 14.06 3.13 -5.71
C ARG A 38 13.48 1.70 -5.72
N ARG A 39 13.24 1.11 -6.89
CA ARG A 39 12.80 -0.29 -7.02
C ARG A 39 13.82 -1.29 -6.49
N VAL A 40 15.11 -1.07 -6.78
CA VAL A 40 16.20 -1.89 -6.21
C VAL A 40 16.15 -1.83 -4.69
N PHE A 41 16.11 -0.63 -4.13
CA PHE A 41 16.04 -0.41 -2.69
C PHE A 41 14.82 -1.11 -2.05
N GLU A 42 13.61 -0.87 -2.57
CA GLU A 42 12.38 -1.46 -2.00
C GLU A 42 12.36 -2.99 -2.15
N THR A 43 12.92 -3.53 -3.24
CA THR A 43 13.04 -4.99 -3.44
C THR A 43 14.01 -5.60 -2.43
N ALA A 44 15.19 -5.01 -2.24
CA ALA A 44 16.16 -5.46 -1.25
C ALA A 44 15.59 -5.37 0.18
N LEU A 45 14.92 -4.27 0.50
CA LEU A 45 14.28 -4.05 1.79
C LEU A 45 13.15 -5.06 2.04
N PHE A 46 12.31 -5.31 1.04
CA PHE A 46 11.26 -6.33 1.09
C PHE A 46 11.84 -7.71 1.41
N PHE A 47 12.86 -8.15 0.69
CA PHE A 47 13.46 -9.47 0.93
C PHE A 47 14.24 -9.57 2.24
N ARG A 48 14.82 -8.48 2.73
CA ARG A 48 15.37 -8.45 4.10
C ARG A 48 14.29 -8.76 5.12
N ASP A 49 13.15 -8.08 5.02
CA ASP A 49 12.04 -8.30 5.95
C ASP A 49 11.50 -9.74 5.82
N MET A 50 11.39 -10.28 4.59
CA MET A 50 11.00 -11.68 4.35
C MET A 50 11.99 -12.67 4.98
N TYR A 51 13.29 -12.43 4.82
CA TYR A 51 14.33 -13.22 5.46
C TYR A 51 14.19 -13.20 6.98
N GLU A 52 14.04 -12.03 7.59
CA GLU A 52 13.86 -11.91 9.04
C GLU A 52 12.58 -12.60 9.53
N GLU A 53 11.51 -12.53 8.75
CA GLU A 53 10.19 -13.13 9.06
C GLU A 53 10.12 -14.64 8.76
N GLY A 54 11.16 -15.23 8.16
CA GLY A 54 11.15 -16.64 7.75
C GLY A 54 10.14 -16.94 6.64
N ASN A 55 9.96 -16.01 5.71
CA ASN A 55 9.00 -16.08 4.61
C ASN A 55 9.73 -15.92 3.25
N ASP A 56 9.14 -16.44 2.17
CA ASP A 56 9.70 -16.36 0.81
C ASP A 56 9.17 -15.15 0.00
N GLY A 57 8.22 -14.41 0.55
CA GLY A 57 7.57 -13.27 -0.08
C GLY A 57 6.48 -13.64 -1.08
N ASN A 58 5.39 -12.86 -1.03
CA ASN A 58 4.27 -12.96 -1.96
C ASN A 58 4.73 -12.70 -3.40
N THR A 59 4.44 -13.63 -4.32
CA THR A 59 4.83 -13.51 -5.73
C THR A 59 4.26 -12.26 -6.41
N ASN A 60 3.06 -11.79 -6.03
CA ASN A 60 2.50 -10.54 -6.55
C ASN A 60 3.27 -9.32 -6.05
N ALA A 61 3.76 -9.33 -4.80
CA ALA A 61 4.60 -8.26 -4.27
C ALA A 61 5.94 -8.21 -5.02
N ILE A 62 6.55 -9.37 -5.27
CA ILE A 62 7.80 -9.45 -6.05
C ILE A 62 7.58 -8.92 -7.47
N LYS A 63 6.48 -9.29 -8.12
CA LYS A 63 6.14 -8.84 -9.47
C LYS A 63 6.09 -7.32 -9.60
N ILE A 64 5.52 -6.64 -8.61
CA ILE A 64 5.33 -5.18 -8.64
C ILE A 64 6.53 -4.40 -8.10
N LEU A 65 7.42 -5.03 -7.32
CA LEU A 65 8.60 -4.37 -6.76
C LEU A 65 9.85 -4.53 -7.64
N LYS A 66 10.04 -5.70 -8.28
CA LYS A 66 11.31 -6.05 -8.91
C LYS A 66 11.80 -4.98 -9.90
N PRO A 67 13.09 -4.65 -9.90
CA PRO A 67 13.67 -3.69 -10.84
C PRO A 67 13.85 -4.26 -12.26
N THR A 68 13.58 -5.55 -12.45
CA THR A 68 13.75 -6.31 -13.70
C THR A 68 12.40 -6.88 -14.17
N PRO A 69 11.56 -6.10 -14.89
CA PRO A 69 10.26 -6.54 -15.34
C PRO A 69 10.28 -7.86 -16.14
N SER A 70 11.33 -8.09 -16.93
CA SER A 70 11.44 -9.25 -17.83
C SER A 70 11.90 -10.54 -17.13
N VAL A 71 12.58 -10.42 -15.99
CA VAL A 71 13.14 -11.57 -15.25
C VAL A 71 12.07 -12.24 -14.38
N GLU A 72 12.00 -13.57 -14.39
CA GLU A 72 11.04 -14.33 -13.58
C GLU A 72 11.13 -14.03 -12.07
N ASN A 73 9.97 -14.01 -11.40
CA ASN A 73 9.90 -13.68 -9.97
C ASN A 73 10.69 -14.67 -9.09
N THR A 74 10.75 -15.93 -9.50
CA THR A 74 11.53 -16.98 -8.83
C THR A 74 13.03 -16.75 -8.95
N ALA A 75 13.51 -16.20 -10.06
CA ALA A 75 14.92 -15.86 -10.24
C ALA A 75 15.32 -14.68 -9.35
N VAL A 76 14.50 -13.63 -9.29
CA VAL A 76 14.72 -12.50 -8.38
C VAL A 76 14.72 -12.96 -6.91
N ARG A 77 13.75 -13.79 -6.51
CA ARG A 77 13.69 -14.37 -5.16
C ARG A 77 14.95 -15.18 -4.85
N LYS A 78 15.33 -16.11 -5.73
CA LYS A 78 16.50 -16.96 -5.54
C LYS A 78 17.76 -16.13 -5.34
N PHE A 79 17.96 -15.12 -6.19
CA PHE A 79 19.11 -14.23 -6.10
C PHE A 79 19.12 -13.44 -4.80
N VAL A 80 18.07 -12.66 -4.52
CA VAL A 80 18.09 -11.74 -3.35
C VAL A 80 17.98 -12.49 -2.02
N LEU A 81 16.99 -13.37 -1.88
CA LEU A 81 16.76 -14.07 -0.61
C LEU A 81 17.80 -15.18 -0.39
N GLY A 82 18.00 -16.04 -1.40
CA GLY A 82 18.87 -17.21 -1.30
C GLY A 82 20.36 -16.89 -1.38
N GLU A 83 20.78 -16.05 -2.33
CA GLU A 83 22.20 -15.78 -2.52
C GLU A 83 22.68 -14.62 -1.63
N LEU A 84 22.00 -13.47 -1.65
CA LEU A 84 22.48 -12.28 -0.92
C LEU A 84 22.26 -12.38 0.60
N TYR A 85 21.05 -12.71 1.05
CA TYR A 85 20.72 -12.73 2.48
C TYR A 85 21.03 -14.07 3.16
N GLU A 86 20.70 -15.22 2.55
CA GLU A 86 20.93 -16.53 3.16
C GLU A 86 22.37 -16.99 3.07
N ALA A 87 22.95 -17.05 1.87
CA ALA A 87 24.30 -17.56 1.67
C ALA A 87 25.39 -16.55 2.07
N GLN A 88 25.29 -15.31 1.60
CA GLN A 88 26.32 -14.29 1.82
C GLN A 88 26.12 -13.46 3.09
N LYS A 89 24.90 -13.44 3.65
CA LYS A 89 24.55 -12.69 4.87
C LYS A 89 24.85 -11.19 4.75
N LEU A 90 24.61 -10.62 3.57
CA LEU A 90 24.82 -9.19 3.33
C LEU A 90 23.86 -8.34 4.16
N ASN A 91 24.30 -7.14 4.54
CA ASN A 91 23.43 -6.09 5.08
C ASN A 91 22.53 -5.50 3.98
N LEU A 92 21.65 -4.56 4.33
CA LEU A 92 20.70 -3.99 3.36
C LEU A 92 21.43 -3.24 2.24
N THR A 93 22.42 -2.41 2.60
CA THR A 93 23.17 -1.60 1.63
C THR A 93 23.89 -2.48 0.61
N ASP A 94 24.65 -3.48 1.07
CA ASP A 94 25.43 -4.34 0.19
C ASP A 94 24.52 -5.23 -0.68
N ALA A 95 23.41 -5.74 -0.12
CA ALA A 95 22.43 -6.49 -0.90
C ALA A 95 21.76 -5.63 -1.99
N ALA A 96 21.44 -4.37 -1.68
CA ALA A 96 20.86 -3.45 -2.67
C ALA A 96 21.84 -3.13 -3.81
N ILE A 97 23.12 -2.90 -3.50
CA ILE A 97 24.16 -2.65 -4.52
C ILE A 97 24.33 -3.88 -5.42
N GLN A 98 24.44 -5.08 -4.85
CA GLN A 98 24.55 -6.33 -5.62
C GLN A 98 23.31 -6.58 -6.49
N LEU A 99 22.11 -6.28 -5.97
CA LEU A 99 20.87 -6.33 -6.76
C LEU A 99 20.87 -5.31 -7.91
N ALA A 100 21.41 -4.11 -7.73
CA ALA A 100 21.52 -3.12 -8.79
C ALA A 100 22.41 -3.62 -9.93
N ILE A 101 23.58 -4.16 -9.60
CA ILE A 101 24.56 -4.69 -10.57
C ILE A 101 23.90 -5.83 -11.36
N TRP A 102 23.37 -6.82 -10.65
CA TRP A 102 22.71 -7.97 -11.28
C TRP A 102 21.54 -7.54 -12.17
N ALA A 103 20.67 -6.64 -11.69
CA ALA A 103 19.53 -6.16 -12.47
C ALA A 103 19.95 -5.39 -13.72
N ASN A 104 21.01 -4.57 -13.63
CA ASN A 104 21.55 -3.82 -14.76
C ASN A 104 22.11 -4.77 -15.83
N GLU A 105 22.75 -5.88 -15.43
CA GLU A 105 23.23 -6.93 -16.34
C GLU A 105 22.08 -7.70 -17.01
N GLN A 106 21.07 -8.14 -16.23
CA GLN A 106 19.98 -8.96 -16.76
C GLN A 106 19.15 -8.24 -17.84
N GLU A 107 18.96 -6.93 -17.69
CA GLU A 107 18.14 -6.12 -18.59
C GLU A 107 19.00 -5.28 -19.56
N GLN A 108 20.32 -5.52 -19.59
CA GLN A 108 21.28 -4.81 -20.45
C GLN A 108 21.18 -3.28 -20.34
N MET A 109 20.93 -2.80 -19.13
CA MET A 109 20.79 -1.37 -18.87
C MET A 109 22.17 -0.68 -18.92
N GLN A 110 22.18 0.60 -19.31
CA GLN A 110 23.39 1.41 -19.38
C GLN A 110 23.38 2.49 -18.29
N TYR A 111 22.97 2.13 -17.08
CA TYR A 111 23.01 3.08 -15.98
C TYR A 111 24.41 3.23 -15.40
N ASP A 112 24.72 4.43 -14.93
CA ASP A 112 25.92 4.72 -14.15
C ASP A 112 25.81 4.08 -12.76
N LEU A 113 26.49 2.95 -12.59
CA LEU A 113 26.46 2.16 -11.35
C LEU A 113 27.10 2.89 -10.16
N GLU A 114 28.11 3.74 -10.37
CA GLU A 114 28.70 4.53 -9.27
C GLU A 114 27.67 5.50 -8.70
N ARG A 115 26.90 6.15 -9.59
CA ARG A 115 25.85 7.07 -9.16
C ARG A 115 24.65 6.36 -8.54
N ILE A 116 24.31 5.16 -9.03
CA ILE A 116 23.27 4.33 -8.39
C ILE A 116 23.73 3.90 -6.99
N GLU A 117 24.97 3.46 -6.84
CA GLU A 117 25.53 3.06 -5.55
C GLU A 117 25.45 4.21 -4.55
N ALA A 118 25.85 5.43 -4.93
CA ALA A 118 25.77 6.60 -4.06
C ALA A 118 24.32 6.86 -3.57
N ASP A 119 23.34 6.78 -4.48
CA ASP A 119 21.93 6.97 -4.12
C ASP A 119 21.40 5.83 -3.24
N LEU A 120 21.80 4.57 -3.49
CA LEU A 120 21.42 3.43 -2.67
C LEU A 120 22.00 3.54 -1.25
N ARG A 121 23.26 3.95 -1.11
CA ARG A 121 23.86 4.18 0.21
C ARG A 121 23.07 5.22 1.00
N ALA A 122 22.64 6.31 0.36
CA ALA A 122 21.82 7.33 1.00
C ALA A 122 20.43 6.81 1.42
N LEU A 123 19.76 6.04 0.55
CA LEU A 123 18.46 5.43 0.85
C LEU A 123 18.54 4.36 1.95
N CYS A 124 19.55 3.49 1.92
CA CYS A 124 19.70 2.40 2.86
C CYS A 124 20.11 2.89 4.25
N LEU A 125 20.83 4.01 4.37
CA LEU A 125 21.35 4.53 5.64
C LEU A 125 20.28 4.65 6.74
N VAL A 126 19.08 5.13 6.39
CA VAL A 126 17.99 5.33 7.37
C VAL A 126 17.28 4.04 7.76
N HIS A 127 17.53 2.94 7.05
CA HIS A 127 16.96 1.62 7.30
C HIS A 127 17.98 0.58 7.73
N GLU A 128 19.26 0.94 7.79
CA GLU A 128 20.35 0.04 8.09
C GLU A 128 20.28 -0.40 9.56
N ARG A 129 20.35 -1.72 9.76
CA ARG A 129 20.37 -2.34 11.10
C ARG A 129 20.82 -3.78 10.97
N ASN A 130 21.24 -4.35 12.11
CA ASN A 130 21.53 -5.77 12.19
C ASN A 130 20.30 -6.60 11.82
N ILE A 131 20.50 -7.52 10.87
CA ILE A 131 19.48 -8.47 10.46
C ILE A 131 19.25 -9.47 11.59
N GLN A 132 18.01 -9.61 12.03
CA GLN A 132 17.62 -10.49 13.13
C GLN A 132 16.37 -11.28 12.76
N LYS A 133 16.44 -12.61 12.90
CA LYS A 133 15.27 -13.48 12.72
C LYS A 133 14.21 -13.16 13.77
N ILE A 134 12.97 -13.04 13.33
CA ILE A 134 11.79 -12.85 14.16
C ILE A 134 11.09 -14.19 14.29
N ASN A 135 10.83 -14.61 15.52
CA ASN A 135 10.13 -15.86 15.78
C ASN A 135 8.63 -15.62 15.87
N GLY A 136 7.88 -16.28 14.99
CA GLY A 136 6.41 -16.29 14.99
C GLY A 136 5.74 -15.03 14.45
N GLN A 137 4.41 -15.06 14.43
CA GLN A 137 3.58 -13.93 14.01
C GLN A 137 3.47 -12.93 15.15
N THR A 138 4.38 -11.95 15.15
CA THR A 138 4.41 -10.89 16.16
C THR A 138 3.78 -9.60 15.65
N GLU A 139 3.43 -8.72 16.58
CA GLU A 139 3.02 -7.34 16.31
C GLU A 139 3.99 -6.59 15.37
N GLN A 140 5.28 -6.92 15.46
CA GLN A 140 6.30 -6.36 14.58
C GLN A 140 6.12 -6.81 13.12
N VAL A 141 5.78 -8.08 12.88
CA VAL A 141 5.53 -8.62 11.52
C VAL A 141 4.30 -7.97 10.91
N ILE A 142 3.23 -7.83 11.71
CA ILE A 142 1.99 -7.14 11.30
C ILE A 142 2.33 -5.69 10.90
N GLN A 143 3.03 -4.95 11.76
CA GLN A 143 3.40 -3.56 11.47
C GLN A 143 4.23 -3.42 10.19
N ARG A 144 5.19 -4.33 9.96
CA ARG A 144 6.00 -4.33 8.72
C ARG A 144 5.17 -4.56 7.47
N SER A 145 4.15 -5.40 7.53
CA SER A 145 3.24 -5.63 6.40
C SER A 145 2.52 -4.34 5.94
N PHE A 146 2.04 -3.54 6.90
CA PHE A 146 1.42 -2.24 6.61
C PHE A 146 2.45 -1.20 6.14
N LEU A 147 3.66 -1.19 6.70
CA LEU A 147 4.74 -0.32 6.23
C LEU A 147 5.14 -0.62 4.78
N ARG A 148 5.18 -1.91 4.39
CA ARG A 148 5.43 -2.32 2.99
C ARG A 148 4.35 -1.79 2.05
N ALA A 149 3.07 -1.92 2.44
CA ALA A 149 1.96 -1.38 1.66
C ALA A 149 2.06 0.15 1.49
N ALA A 150 2.34 0.88 2.59
CA ALA A 150 2.49 2.33 2.58
C ALA A 150 3.65 2.80 1.69
N ARG A 151 4.85 2.20 1.82
CA ARG A 151 6.01 2.52 0.96
C ARG A 151 5.74 2.26 -0.52
N TYR A 152 5.07 1.16 -0.85
CA TYR A 152 4.70 0.88 -2.23
C TYR A 152 3.74 1.94 -2.80
N ILE A 153 2.73 2.36 -2.02
CA ILE A 153 1.80 3.41 -2.44
C ILE A 153 2.53 4.75 -2.61
N GLU A 154 3.44 5.11 -1.69
CA GLU A 154 4.28 6.30 -1.79
C GLU A 154 5.12 6.28 -3.07
N MET A 155 5.82 5.17 -3.31
CA MET A 155 6.74 5.00 -4.44
C MET A 155 6.02 5.12 -5.80
N GLU A 156 4.89 4.42 -5.96
CA GLU A 156 4.17 4.39 -7.25
C GLU A 156 3.20 5.56 -7.43
N GLY A 157 2.81 6.23 -6.34
CA GLY A 157 1.84 7.31 -6.36
C GLY A 157 0.51 6.89 -7.01
N THR A 158 0.03 7.67 -7.98
CA THR A 158 -1.23 7.40 -8.70
C THR A 158 -1.23 6.09 -9.49
N PHE A 159 -0.05 5.55 -9.82
CA PHE A 159 0.12 4.28 -10.53
C PHE A 159 0.06 3.05 -9.60
N SER A 160 0.03 3.26 -8.29
CA SER A 160 -0.08 2.16 -7.33
C SER A 160 -1.33 1.32 -7.56
N HIS A 161 -1.20 0.01 -7.46
CA HIS A 161 -2.34 -0.90 -7.51
C HIS A 161 -3.33 -0.60 -6.38
N SER A 162 -4.62 -0.54 -6.71
CA SER A 162 -5.70 -0.38 -5.72
C SER A 162 -5.74 -1.51 -4.69
N ARG A 163 -5.18 -2.69 -4.99
CA ARG A 163 -5.11 -3.84 -4.10
C ARG A 163 -3.75 -3.98 -3.39
N ALA A 164 -2.95 -2.90 -3.32
CA ALA A 164 -1.65 -2.91 -2.66
C ALA A 164 -1.71 -3.52 -1.24
N VAL A 165 -2.74 -3.15 -0.46
CA VAL A 165 -2.95 -3.69 0.89
C VAL A 165 -3.08 -5.21 0.89
N GLU A 166 -3.82 -5.80 -0.04
CA GLU A 166 -3.97 -7.27 -0.12
C GLU A 166 -2.69 -7.97 -0.59
N ILE A 167 -1.82 -7.26 -1.32
CA ILE A 167 -0.56 -7.82 -1.82
C ILE A 167 0.47 -7.90 -0.68
N PHE A 168 0.48 -6.90 0.21
CA PHE A 168 1.50 -6.74 1.24
C PHE A 168 1.06 -7.13 2.66
N VAL A 169 -0.24 -7.10 2.95
CA VAL A 169 -0.82 -7.44 4.26
C VAL A 169 -1.51 -8.79 4.15
N PRO A 170 -0.93 -9.85 4.74
CA PRO A 170 -1.56 -11.15 4.83
C PRO A 170 -2.94 -11.08 5.48
N ASP A 171 -3.85 -11.90 4.97
CA ASP A 171 -5.26 -11.94 5.37
C ASP A 171 -5.45 -12.29 6.86
N GLU A 172 -4.52 -13.05 7.43
CA GLU A 172 -4.47 -13.41 8.86
C GLU A 172 -4.15 -12.23 9.78
N PHE A 173 -3.60 -11.13 9.25
CA PHE A 173 -3.29 -9.93 10.01
C PHE A 173 -4.41 -8.89 9.97
N VAL A 174 -5.45 -9.14 9.17
CA VAL A 174 -6.57 -8.22 8.98
C VAL A 174 -7.72 -8.62 9.90
N PRO A 175 -8.23 -7.72 10.76
CA PRO A 175 -9.42 -7.98 11.57
C PRO A 175 -10.59 -8.44 10.69
N ARG A 176 -11.24 -9.54 11.10
CA ARG A 176 -12.28 -10.20 10.30
C ARG A 176 -13.60 -10.37 11.05
N GLY A 177 -14.66 -9.87 10.44
CA GLY A 177 -16.05 -10.10 10.85
C GLY A 177 -16.75 -11.14 9.95
N LEU A 178 -17.95 -11.55 10.35
CA LEU A 178 -18.71 -12.60 9.67
C LEU A 178 -20.13 -12.14 9.33
N GLY A 179 -20.51 -12.22 8.06
CA GLY A 179 -21.88 -12.00 7.61
C GLY A 179 -22.82 -13.10 8.09
N LYS A 180 -24.05 -12.74 8.47
CA LYS A 180 -25.04 -13.67 9.03
C LYS A 180 -25.66 -14.60 7.99
N ASN A 181 -25.58 -14.23 6.70
CA ASN A 181 -26.14 -15.00 5.59
C ASN A 181 -25.15 -16.03 5.01
N GLY A 182 -23.99 -16.19 5.64
CA GLY A 182 -22.95 -17.15 5.24
C GLY A 182 -21.83 -16.53 4.39
N PRO A 183 -20.73 -17.28 4.20
CA PRO A 183 -19.56 -16.80 3.48
C PRO A 183 -19.75 -16.89 1.96
N GLY A 184 -18.99 -16.09 1.21
CA GLY A 184 -18.93 -16.19 -0.26
C GLY A 184 -17.99 -15.17 -0.91
N HIS A 185 -17.74 -14.06 -0.24
CA HIS A 185 -16.85 -12.99 -0.65
C HIS A 185 -16.24 -12.30 0.57
N ARG A 186 -14.95 -11.97 0.47
CA ARG A 186 -14.23 -11.20 1.48
C ARG A 186 -14.33 -9.73 1.11
N GLU A 187 -15.22 -9.00 1.77
CA GLU A 187 -15.47 -7.60 1.48
C GLU A 187 -14.62 -6.73 2.41
N HIS A 188 -13.84 -5.81 1.84
CA HIS A 188 -13.20 -4.76 2.63
C HIS A 188 -14.26 -3.74 3.05
N VAL A 189 -14.39 -3.47 4.35
CA VAL A 189 -15.44 -2.58 4.86
C VAL A 189 -15.25 -1.16 4.33
N VAL A 190 -13.99 -0.71 4.26
CA VAL A 190 -13.55 0.46 3.50
C VAL A 190 -12.89 -0.01 2.19
N PRO A 191 -13.39 0.39 1.00
CA PRO A 191 -12.85 -0.09 -0.27
C PRO A 191 -11.35 0.19 -0.44
N CYS A 192 -10.60 -0.77 -0.98
CA CYS A 192 -9.16 -0.60 -1.20
C CYS A 192 -8.81 0.57 -2.15
N VAL A 193 -9.69 0.86 -3.13
CA VAL A 193 -9.55 2.04 -4.00
C VAL A 193 -9.61 3.33 -3.17
N TYR A 194 -10.61 3.44 -2.28
CA TYR A 194 -10.76 4.58 -1.37
C TYR A 194 -9.56 4.71 -0.44
N LEU A 195 -9.10 3.59 0.16
CA LEU A 195 -7.92 3.58 1.03
C LEU A 195 -6.67 4.07 0.30
N ARG A 196 -6.42 3.58 -0.92
CA ARG A 196 -5.30 4.04 -1.75
C ARG A 196 -5.38 5.54 -2.01
N GLU A 197 -6.54 6.04 -2.44
CA GLU A 197 -6.72 7.48 -2.70
C GLU A 197 -6.48 8.31 -1.44
N LYS A 198 -6.95 7.86 -0.28
CA LYS A 198 -6.67 8.54 0.99
C LYS A 198 -5.20 8.47 1.40
N CYS A 199 -4.49 7.39 1.14
CA CYS A 199 -3.04 7.35 1.34
C CYS A 199 -2.32 8.39 0.46
N LEU A 200 -2.74 8.54 -0.80
CA LEU A 200 -2.18 9.56 -1.69
C LEU A 200 -2.48 10.98 -1.20
N ASP A 201 -3.70 11.23 -0.72
CA ASP A 201 -4.07 12.52 -0.09
C ASP A 201 -3.19 12.79 1.16
N LEU A 202 -2.96 11.78 1.99
CA LEU A 202 -2.11 11.89 3.19
C LEU A 202 -0.65 12.19 2.81
N PHE A 203 -0.09 11.48 1.84
CA PHE A 203 1.27 11.76 1.36
C PHE A 203 1.38 13.14 0.74
N ALA A 204 0.34 13.61 0.04
CA ALA A 204 0.27 14.97 -0.50
C ALA A 204 0.15 16.05 0.60
N GLY A 205 -0.22 15.66 1.82
CA GLY A 205 -0.23 16.47 3.03
C GLY A 205 0.98 16.23 3.93
N ASP A 206 2.11 15.75 3.38
CA ASP A 206 3.37 15.49 4.08
C ASP A 206 3.30 14.41 5.18
N ALA A 207 2.30 13.50 5.14
CA ALA A 207 2.27 12.37 6.06
C ALA A 207 3.45 11.42 5.82
N THR A 208 4.03 10.89 6.89
CA THR A 208 5.12 9.89 6.80
C THR A 208 4.57 8.51 6.46
N VAL A 209 5.46 7.62 5.98
CA VAL A 209 5.15 6.21 5.74
C VAL A 209 4.54 5.54 6.99
N GLU A 210 5.04 5.86 8.18
CA GLU A 210 4.54 5.32 9.45
C GLU A 210 3.12 5.80 9.75
N GLN A 211 2.83 7.09 9.52
CA GLN A 211 1.49 7.65 9.70
C GLN A 211 0.49 7.01 8.73
N VAL A 212 0.89 6.81 7.46
CA VAL A 212 0.05 6.13 6.47
C VAL A 212 -0.12 4.64 6.79
N ALA A 213 0.91 3.97 7.29
CA ALA A 213 0.79 2.58 7.74
C ALA A 213 -0.18 2.45 8.93
N GLN A 214 -0.13 3.38 9.88
CA GLN A 214 -1.09 3.44 11.00
C GLN A 214 -2.52 3.71 10.51
N PHE A 215 -2.68 4.59 9.53
CA PHE A 215 -3.96 4.82 8.86
C PHE A 215 -4.49 3.52 8.24
N LEU A 216 -3.69 2.85 7.40
CA LEU A 216 -4.08 1.59 6.77
C LEU A 216 -4.48 0.54 7.80
N ARG A 217 -3.68 0.40 8.87
CA ARG A 217 -3.96 -0.54 9.96
C ARG A 217 -5.31 -0.33 10.63
N ARG A 218 -5.78 0.92 10.72
CA ARG A 218 -7.07 1.25 11.32
C ARG A 218 -8.26 0.91 10.42
N TYR A 219 -8.11 1.03 9.10
CA TYR A 219 -9.24 0.96 8.15
C TYR A 219 -9.25 -0.28 7.25
N VAL A 220 -8.15 -1.03 7.16
CA VAL A 220 -8.12 -2.33 6.49
C VAL A 220 -8.78 -3.35 7.43
N VAL A 221 -10.05 -3.61 7.17
CA VAL A 221 -10.91 -4.56 7.92
C VAL A 221 -11.77 -5.30 6.90
N ILE A 222 -11.98 -6.60 7.13
CA ILE A 222 -12.73 -7.47 6.22
C ILE A 222 -13.97 -8.01 6.92
N VAL A 223 -15.07 -8.15 6.17
CA VAL A 223 -16.24 -8.95 6.56
C VAL A 223 -16.52 -9.98 5.48
N ASP A 224 -16.69 -11.23 5.87
CA ASP A 224 -17.10 -12.29 4.95
C ASP A 224 -18.60 -12.19 4.69
N ILE A 225 -18.99 -11.83 3.47
CA ILE A 225 -20.39 -11.68 3.03
C ILE A 225 -20.69 -12.62 1.87
N THR A 226 -21.96 -12.73 1.46
CA THR A 226 -22.34 -13.50 0.27
C THR A 226 -22.00 -12.75 -1.03
N LYS A 227 -21.99 -13.46 -2.15
CA LYS A 227 -21.81 -12.86 -3.48
C LYS A 227 -22.95 -11.92 -3.87
N ASP A 228 -24.17 -12.20 -3.42
CA ASP A 228 -25.34 -11.36 -3.68
C ASP A 228 -25.26 -10.05 -2.91
N GLU A 229 -24.81 -10.10 -1.65
CA GLU A 229 -24.54 -8.92 -0.82
C GLU A 229 -23.41 -8.06 -1.42
N GLN A 230 -22.31 -8.68 -1.87
CA GLN A 230 -21.27 -7.99 -2.65
C GLN A 230 -21.89 -7.30 -3.88
N GLY A 231 -22.72 -8.02 -4.64
CA GLY A 231 -23.39 -7.47 -5.81
C GLY A 231 -24.31 -6.28 -5.48
N CYS A 232 -24.97 -6.29 -4.32
CA CYS A 232 -25.77 -5.17 -3.83
C CYS A 232 -24.92 -3.92 -3.59
N LEU A 233 -23.74 -4.07 -2.98
CA LEU A 233 -22.79 -2.97 -2.77
C LEU A 233 -22.24 -2.43 -4.10
N ASP A 234 -21.84 -3.34 -5.00
CA ASP A 234 -21.07 -3.00 -6.20
C ASP A 234 -21.91 -2.40 -7.34
N ARG A 235 -23.12 -2.93 -7.57
CA ARG A 235 -23.97 -2.48 -8.69
C ARG A 235 -24.33 -1.00 -8.52
N SER A 236 -24.40 -0.27 -9.64
CA SER A 236 -24.83 1.13 -9.62
C SER A 236 -26.27 1.27 -9.11
N ILE A 237 -26.62 2.47 -8.66
CA ILE A 237 -27.99 2.82 -8.24
C ILE A 237 -28.99 2.55 -9.38
N ALA A 238 -28.62 2.88 -10.62
CA ALA A 238 -29.42 2.60 -11.81
C ALA A 238 -29.70 1.10 -12.04
N ASN A 239 -28.83 0.22 -11.51
CA ASN A 239 -28.94 -1.23 -11.61
C ASN A 239 -29.39 -1.88 -10.28
N GLY A 240 -30.06 -1.11 -9.41
CA GLY A 240 -30.63 -1.61 -8.16
C GLY A 240 -29.60 -1.97 -7.08
N GLY A 241 -28.37 -1.47 -7.17
CA GLY A 241 -27.37 -1.57 -6.10
C GLY A 241 -27.13 -0.24 -5.39
N LYS A 242 -26.02 -0.15 -4.64
CA LYS A 242 -25.63 1.04 -3.88
C LYS A 242 -24.58 1.89 -4.57
N GLY A 243 -23.86 1.36 -5.56
CA GLY A 243 -22.78 2.05 -6.25
C GLY A 243 -21.56 2.32 -5.37
N LEU A 244 -21.35 1.50 -4.34
CA LEU A 244 -20.35 1.70 -3.30
C LEU A 244 -19.12 0.80 -3.48
N LYS A 245 -18.88 0.27 -4.70
CA LYS A 245 -17.74 -0.61 -4.99
C LYS A 245 -16.39 0.00 -4.59
N ASN A 246 -16.21 1.28 -4.90
CA ASN A 246 -14.91 1.97 -4.77
C ASN A 246 -14.96 3.15 -3.78
N SER A 247 -16.09 3.41 -3.15
CA SER A 247 -16.30 4.61 -2.34
C SER A 247 -17.05 4.32 -1.05
N MET A 248 -16.85 5.18 -0.06
CA MET A 248 -17.71 5.26 1.12
C MET A 248 -18.99 6.08 0.80
N PRO A 249 -20.06 5.95 1.61
CA PRO A 249 -21.27 6.74 1.46
C PRO A 249 -21.00 8.27 1.51
N PRO A 250 -21.80 9.11 0.84
CA PRO A 250 -21.53 10.56 0.67
C PRO A 250 -21.32 11.36 1.96
N ASP A 251 -21.94 10.95 3.08
CA ASP A 251 -21.85 11.63 4.38
C ASP A 251 -20.92 10.93 5.37
N TRP A 252 -20.22 9.88 4.94
CA TRP A 252 -19.30 9.16 5.79
C TRP A 252 -18.06 10.02 6.09
N LYS A 253 -17.73 10.13 7.38
CA LYS A 253 -16.57 10.88 7.86
C LYS A 253 -15.48 9.91 8.29
N LEU A 254 -14.27 10.12 7.80
CA LEU A 254 -13.15 9.21 8.04
C LEU A 254 -12.92 8.94 9.53
N ASP A 255 -12.78 9.98 10.35
CA ASP A 255 -12.38 9.82 11.75
C ASP A 255 -13.53 9.55 12.73
N THR A 256 -14.76 9.93 12.36
CA THR A 256 -15.93 9.90 13.25
C THR A 256 -17.04 8.99 12.75
N GLY A 257 -16.97 8.51 11.51
CA GLY A 257 -17.97 7.64 10.90
C GLY A 257 -17.72 6.17 11.24
N CYS A 258 -18.79 5.37 11.24
CA CYS A 258 -18.68 3.93 11.38
C CYS A 258 -17.99 3.33 10.14
N ILE A 259 -16.88 2.61 10.30
CA ILE A 259 -16.17 2.00 9.15
C ILE A 259 -17.03 0.97 8.40
N PHE A 260 -18.08 0.45 9.05
CA PHE A 260 -19.04 -0.49 8.47
C PHE A 260 -20.24 0.19 7.79
N GLN A 261 -20.27 1.52 7.65
CA GLN A 261 -21.44 2.26 7.11
C GLN A 261 -21.94 1.68 5.78
N ARG A 262 -21.05 1.25 4.89
CA ARG A 262 -21.43 0.60 3.61
C ARG A 262 -22.33 -0.62 3.81
N LEU A 263 -22.02 -1.44 4.81
CA LEU A 263 -22.79 -2.65 5.14
C LEU A 263 -24.15 -2.29 5.75
N HIS A 264 -24.19 -1.30 6.64
CA HIS A 264 -25.44 -0.81 7.24
C HIS A 264 -26.37 -0.22 6.19
N ASP A 265 -25.87 0.62 5.29
CA ASP A 265 -26.67 1.24 4.22
C ASP A 265 -27.26 0.19 3.26
N ALA A 266 -26.60 -0.96 3.13
CA ALA A 266 -27.03 -2.11 2.35
C ALA A 266 -27.90 -3.11 3.13
N ASN A 267 -28.21 -2.85 4.41
CA ASN A 267 -28.92 -3.77 5.31
C ASN A 267 -28.26 -5.16 5.40
N ILE A 268 -26.94 -5.23 5.31
CA ILE A 268 -26.18 -6.47 5.45
C ILE A 268 -25.97 -6.72 6.94
N ALA A 269 -26.45 -7.84 7.44
CA ALA A 269 -26.29 -8.22 8.84
C ALA A 269 -24.97 -8.98 9.04
N PHE A 270 -24.17 -8.58 10.04
CA PHE A 270 -22.86 -9.18 10.32
C PHE A 270 -22.52 -9.13 11.81
N GLU A 271 -21.50 -9.87 12.18
CA GLU A 271 -20.78 -9.78 13.46
C GLU A 271 -19.44 -9.09 13.20
N PRO A 272 -19.15 -7.93 13.84
CA PRO A 272 -17.89 -7.23 13.61
C PRO A 272 -16.71 -8.02 14.20
N PRO A 273 -15.48 -7.77 13.70
CA PRO A 273 -14.27 -8.25 14.37
C PRO A 273 -14.23 -7.79 15.85
N LYS A 274 -13.58 -8.57 16.71
CA LYS A 274 -13.48 -8.29 18.16
C LYS A 274 -12.80 -6.96 18.47
N GLU A 275 -11.95 -6.50 17.57
CA GLU A 275 -11.22 -5.24 17.62
C GLU A 275 -12.14 -4.02 17.42
N PHE A 276 -13.37 -4.24 16.92
CA PHE A 276 -14.36 -3.21 16.62
C PHE A 276 -15.73 -3.53 17.25
N PRO A 277 -15.83 -3.70 18.59
CA PRO A 277 -17.06 -4.14 19.23
C PRO A 277 -18.16 -3.05 19.24
N ASN A 278 -17.76 -1.79 19.19
CA ASN A 278 -18.66 -0.64 19.26
C ASN A 278 -19.03 -0.16 17.86
N CYS A 279 -19.77 -1.01 17.14
CA CYS A 279 -20.47 -0.59 15.94
C CYS A 279 -21.72 0.20 16.37
N THR A 280 -21.78 1.51 16.10
CA THR A 280 -22.79 2.40 16.69
C THR A 280 -24.11 2.49 15.89
N HIS A 281 -24.56 1.41 15.25
CA HIS A 281 -25.83 1.36 14.50
C HIS A 281 -26.70 0.16 14.90
#